data_AF-A0A6A4ZYA0-F1
#
_entry.id   AF-A0A6A4ZYA0-F1
#
_cell.length_a   1.000
_cell.length_b   1.000
_cell.length_c   1.000
_cell.angle_alpha   90.00
_cell.angle_beta   90.00
_cell.angle_gamma   90.00
#
_symmetry.space_group_name_H-M   'P 1'
#
loop_
_entity.id
_entity.type
_entity.pdbx_description
1 polymer ?
#
loop_
_entity_poly.entity_id
_entity_poly.type
_entity_poly.pdbx_seq_one_letter_code
_entity_poly.pdbx_strand_id
1 'polypeptide(L)'
;MDFLPSDWLNTSADSSALFLKLASILDVPLTRIYQCKSSDVISVAEYYSGEIVDYVRRVMEIIPQSVFRILAGIIKLQTDHMKVIPVKIEANLLKNHAQLSERYRLARATNEVSKYTEGILAMKKTLLGILEVDPRQVLEEGLRKELVYR
;
A
#
# COMPACT_ATOMS: atom_id res chain seq x y z
N MET A 1 -11.23 0.89 21.60
CA MET A 1 -11.51 2.07 20.75
C MET A 1 -11.42 1.55 19.34
N ASP A 2 -12.54 1.02 18.87
CA ASP A 2 -12.58 0.10 17.74
C ASP A 2 -12.75 0.90 16.46
N PHE A 3 -11.65 1.04 15.72
CA PHE A 3 -11.67 1.64 14.39
C PHE A 3 -12.47 0.73 13.44
N LEU A 4 -13.58 1.25 12.92
CA LEU A 4 -14.52 0.53 12.07
C LEU A 4 -13.94 0.28 10.66
N PRO A 5 -14.38 -0.79 9.95
CA PRO A 5 -13.79 -1.22 8.68
C PRO A 5 -14.26 -0.47 7.42
N SER A 6 -15.12 0.55 7.56
CA SER A 6 -15.71 1.31 6.44
C SER A 6 -14.76 2.37 5.86
N ASP A 7 -13.77 2.82 6.62
CA ASP A 7 -12.95 3.98 6.25
C ASP A 7 -11.84 3.67 5.24
N TRP A 8 -11.65 2.38 4.90
CA TRP A 8 -10.57 1.93 4.00
C TRP A 8 -10.98 1.75 2.53
N LEU A 9 -12.23 2.07 2.15
CA LEU A 9 -12.63 2.09 0.73
C LEU A 9 -12.16 3.36 0.01
N ASN A 10 -11.73 4.38 0.75
CA ASN A 10 -11.28 5.67 0.20
C ASN A 10 -9.74 5.78 0.05
N THR A 11 -8.99 4.79 0.51
CA THR A 11 -7.54 4.92 0.76
C THR A 11 -6.68 4.96 -0.50
N SER A 12 -7.14 4.43 -1.63
CA SER A 12 -6.41 4.50 -2.91
C SER A 12 -6.44 5.91 -3.51
N ALA A 13 -7.59 6.57 -3.45
CA ALA A 13 -7.78 7.95 -3.83
C ALA A 13 -7.06 8.88 -2.83
N ASP A 14 -7.14 8.59 -1.53
CA ASP A 14 -6.48 9.39 -0.49
C ASP A 14 -4.96 9.33 -0.59
N SER A 15 -4.37 8.15 -0.84
CA SER A 15 -2.92 8.01 -1.00
C SER A 15 -2.42 8.80 -2.21
N SER A 16 -3.15 8.75 -3.33
CA SER A 16 -2.83 9.55 -4.54
C SER A 16 -2.96 11.05 -4.28
N ALA A 17 -4.02 11.47 -3.56
CA ALA A 17 -4.23 12.87 -3.20
C ALA A 17 -3.13 13.42 -2.28
N LEU A 18 -2.62 12.60 -1.35
CA LEU A 18 -1.49 12.96 -0.50
C LEU A 18 -0.21 13.18 -1.31
N PHE A 19 0.09 12.31 -2.27
CA PHE A 19 1.27 12.49 -3.14
C PHE A 19 1.17 13.75 -4.02
N LEU A 20 0.00 14.01 -4.59
CA LEU A 20 -0.26 15.25 -5.35
C LEU A 20 -0.13 16.49 -4.45
N LYS A 21 -0.56 16.40 -3.19
CA LYS A 21 -0.41 17.49 -2.24
C LYS A 21 1.04 17.74 -1.87
N LEU A 22 1.84 16.68 -1.66
CA LEU A 22 3.29 16.80 -1.44
C LEU A 22 3.99 17.44 -2.63
N ALA A 23 3.62 17.05 -3.86
CA ALA A 23 4.13 17.67 -5.08
C ALA A 23 3.85 19.19 -5.10
N SER A 24 2.60 19.58 -4.83
CA SER A 24 2.15 20.97 -4.89
C SER A 24 2.85 21.90 -3.89
N ILE A 25 3.43 21.35 -2.82
CA ILE A 25 4.16 22.15 -1.82
C ILE A 25 5.44 22.73 -2.41
N LEU A 26 6.06 22.06 -3.39
CA LEU A 26 7.31 22.54 -4.01
C LEU A 26 7.08 23.53 -5.15
N ASP A 27 5.90 23.55 -5.78
CA ASP A 27 5.65 24.39 -6.95
C ASP A 27 5.83 25.88 -6.67
N VAL A 28 5.23 26.38 -5.57
CA VAL A 28 5.27 27.80 -5.22
C VAL A 28 6.68 28.26 -4.79
N PRO A 29 7.40 27.56 -3.89
CA PRO A 29 8.78 27.91 -3.55
C PRO A 29 9.73 27.88 -4.74
N LEU A 30 9.68 26.85 -5.58
CA LEU A 30 10.58 26.73 -6.74
C LEU A 30 10.31 27.83 -7.77
N THR A 31 9.04 28.16 -8.01
CA THR A 31 8.67 29.27 -8.90
C THR A 31 9.22 30.61 -8.39
N ARG A 32 9.19 30.87 -7.08
CA ARG A 32 9.74 32.10 -6.50
C ARG A 32 11.25 32.19 -6.66
N ILE A 33 11.99 31.11 -6.41
CA ILE A 33 13.45 31.08 -6.58
C ILE A 33 13.82 31.31 -8.05
N TYR A 34 13.08 30.68 -8.97
CA TYR A 34 13.25 30.90 -10.40
C TYR A 34 13.03 32.36 -10.80
N GLN A 35 11.98 33.01 -10.29
CA GLN A 35 11.69 34.43 -10.54
C GLN A 35 12.79 35.37 -10.00
N CYS A 36 13.47 34.99 -8.91
CA CYS A 36 14.61 35.74 -8.37
C CYS A 36 15.89 35.60 -9.20
N LYS A 37 15.90 34.82 -10.28
CA LYS A 37 17.09 34.52 -11.11
C LYS A 37 18.29 34.04 -10.28
N SER A 38 18.01 33.27 -9.22
CA SER A 38 19.06 32.67 -8.40
C SER A 38 19.84 31.65 -9.23
N SER A 39 21.18 31.65 -9.09
CA SER A 39 22.06 30.62 -9.65
C SER A 39 21.76 29.23 -9.09
N ASP A 40 21.19 29.17 -7.90
CA ASP A 40 21.08 27.94 -7.11
C ASP A 40 19.76 27.21 -7.38
N VAL A 41 18.89 27.76 -8.25
CA VAL A 41 17.55 27.24 -8.54
C VAL A 41 17.56 25.74 -8.87
N ILE A 42 18.54 25.28 -9.65
CA ILE A 42 18.67 23.87 -10.03
C ILE A 42 19.04 23.03 -8.80
N SER A 43 20.09 23.42 -8.07
CA SER A 43 20.55 22.67 -6.89
C SER A 43 19.49 22.57 -5.79
N VAL A 44 18.71 23.64 -5.57
CA VAL A 44 17.63 23.67 -4.59
C VAL A 44 16.45 22.82 -5.05
N ALA A 45 16.09 22.88 -6.34
CA ALA A 45 15.04 22.04 -6.90
C ALA A 45 15.38 20.56 -6.82
N GLU A 46 16.62 20.17 -7.15
CA GLU A 46 17.10 18.80 -7.05
C GLU A 46 17.07 18.29 -5.61
N TYR A 47 17.60 19.06 -4.66
CA TYR A 47 17.66 18.65 -3.26
C TYR A 47 16.26 18.39 -2.67
N TYR A 48 15.35 19.36 -2.78
CA TYR A 48 14.02 19.22 -2.18
C TYR A 48 13.12 18.23 -2.92
N SER A 49 13.26 18.12 -4.24
CA SER A 49 12.56 17.07 -4.99
C SER A 49 13.05 15.69 -4.53
N GLY A 50 14.36 15.52 -4.33
CA GLY A 50 14.96 14.29 -3.80
C GLY A 50 14.40 13.91 -2.43
N GLU A 51 14.35 14.85 -1.48
CA GLU A 51 13.82 14.60 -0.14
C GLU A 51 12.35 14.12 -0.16
N ILE A 52 11.52 14.69 -1.04
CA ILE A 52 10.14 14.24 -1.21
C ILE A 52 10.08 12.85 -1.83
N VAL A 53 10.87 12.58 -2.87
CA VAL A 53 10.94 11.25 -3.50
C VAL A 53 11.36 10.20 -2.47
N ASP A 54 12.36 10.48 -1.64
CA ASP A 54 12.83 9.56 -0.61
C ASP A 54 11.78 9.33 0.48
N TYR A 55 11.05 10.38 0.87
CA TYR A 55 9.92 10.23 1.77
C TYR A 55 8.82 9.34 1.17
N VAL A 56 8.45 9.56 -0.09
CA VAL A 56 7.47 8.73 -0.80
C VAL A 56 7.93 7.28 -0.87
N ARG A 57 9.19 7.03 -1.22
CA ARG A 57 9.77 5.67 -1.24
C ARG A 57 9.64 4.98 0.11
N ARG A 58 10.01 5.65 1.21
CA ARG A 58 9.87 5.10 2.58
C ARG A 58 8.43 4.74 2.92
N VAL A 59 7.46 5.59 2.56
CA VAL A 59 6.04 5.31 2.81
C VAL A 59 5.57 4.12 1.98
N MET A 60 6.01 4.03 0.72
CA MET A 60 5.64 2.94 -0.18
C MET A 60 6.22 1.59 0.24
N GLU A 61 7.41 1.56 0.84
CA GLU A 61 8.04 0.34 1.37
C GLU A 61 7.25 -0.33 2.51
N ILE A 62 6.38 0.43 3.21
CA ILE A 62 5.50 -0.10 4.27
C ILE A 62 4.42 -1.03 3.68
N ILE A 63 4.02 -0.82 2.42
CA ILE A 63 2.92 -1.56 1.81
C ILE A 63 3.31 -3.04 1.57
N PRO A 64 4.44 -3.37 0.90
CA PRO A 64 4.96 -4.74 0.83
C PRO A 64 5.00 -5.44 2.19
N GLN A 65 5.60 -4.81 3.21
CA GLN A 65 5.70 -5.38 4.56
C GLN A 65 4.32 -5.74 5.13
N SER A 66 3.35 -4.85 4.94
CA SER A 66 1.97 -5.04 5.41
C SER A 66 1.29 -6.20 4.67
N VAL A 67 1.46 -6.28 3.36
CA VAL A 67 0.91 -7.39 2.54
C VAL A 67 1.50 -8.73 2.96
N PHE A 68 2.83 -8.84 3.09
CA PHE A 68 3.49 -10.07 3.53
C PHE A 68 3.06 -10.51 4.94
N ARG A 69 2.83 -9.55 5.85
CA ARG A 69 2.29 -9.84 7.18
C ARG A 69 0.88 -10.43 7.12
N ILE A 70 -0.01 -9.88 6.28
CA ILE A 70 -1.37 -10.41 6.10
C ILE A 70 -1.33 -11.80 5.45
N LEU A 71 -0.49 -11.99 4.43
CA LEU A 71 -0.30 -13.29 3.77
C LEU A 71 0.20 -14.36 4.75
N ALA A 72 1.16 -14.03 5.62
CA ALA A 72 1.61 -14.94 6.66
C ALA A 72 0.46 -15.31 7.63
N GLY A 73 -0.40 -14.34 7.96
CA GLY A 73 -1.62 -14.59 8.74
C GLY A 73 -2.61 -15.51 8.02
N ILE A 74 -2.78 -15.35 6.70
CA ILE A 74 -3.62 -16.21 5.86
C ILE A 74 -3.09 -17.66 5.86
N ILE A 75 -1.78 -17.84 5.67
CA ILE A 75 -1.15 -19.17 5.69
C ILE A 75 -1.40 -19.84 7.05
N LYS A 76 -1.16 -19.12 8.16
CA LYS A 76 -1.41 -19.64 9.50
C LYS A 76 -2.88 -20.02 9.72
N LEU A 77 -3.81 -19.19 9.24
CA LEU A 77 -5.25 -19.47 9.32
C LEU A 77 -5.63 -20.73 8.52
N GLN A 78 -5.03 -20.94 7.36
CA GLN A 78 -5.24 -22.11 6.52
C GLN A 78 -4.65 -23.39 7.12
N THR A 79 -3.48 -23.30 7.74
CA THR A 79 -2.76 -24.47 8.27
C THR A 79 -3.23 -24.89 9.67
N ASP A 80 -3.46 -23.93 10.58
CA ASP A 80 -3.65 -24.23 12.01
C ASP A 80 -5.12 -24.24 12.44
N HIS A 81 -5.98 -23.48 11.75
CA HIS A 81 -7.34 -23.16 12.25
C HIS A 81 -8.46 -23.73 11.37
N MET A 82 -8.26 -23.83 10.06
CA MET A 82 -9.25 -24.45 9.18
C MET A 82 -9.11 -25.96 9.16
N LYS A 83 -10.25 -26.66 9.21
CA LYS A 83 -10.31 -28.12 9.24
C LYS A 83 -10.68 -28.61 7.84
N VAL A 84 -10.17 -29.76 7.48
CA VAL A 84 -10.54 -30.39 6.22
C VAL A 84 -12.02 -30.79 6.30
N ILE A 85 -12.79 -30.44 5.27
CA ILE A 85 -14.19 -30.82 5.16
C ILE A 85 -14.26 -32.28 4.66
N PRO A 86 -15.00 -33.16 5.36
CA PRO A 86 -15.16 -34.55 4.93
C PRO A 86 -16.05 -34.66 3.69
N VAL A 87 -15.88 -35.73 2.92
CA VAL A 87 -16.59 -35.95 1.64
C VAL A 87 -18.11 -36.18 1.84
N LYS A 88 -18.53 -36.59 3.03
CA LYS A 88 -19.94 -36.76 3.42
C LYS A 88 -20.19 -36.05 4.76
N ILE A 89 -21.26 -35.25 4.81
CA ILE A 89 -21.66 -34.48 5.98
C ILE A 89 -23.15 -34.72 6.21
N GLU A 90 -23.54 -35.07 7.43
CA GLU A 90 -24.94 -35.12 7.83
C GLU A 90 -25.52 -33.70 7.92
N ALA A 91 -26.79 -33.51 7.57
CA ALA A 91 -27.39 -32.18 7.46
C ALA A 91 -27.37 -31.38 8.77
N ASN A 92 -27.48 -32.06 9.91
CA ASN A 92 -27.37 -31.52 11.27
C ASN A 92 -25.95 -31.00 11.61
N LEU A 93 -24.89 -31.54 10.99
CA LEU A 93 -23.49 -31.19 11.25
C LEU A 93 -22.93 -30.14 10.27
N LEU A 94 -23.67 -29.80 9.21
CA LEU A 94 -23.26 -28.82 8.20
C LEU A 94 -22.80 -27.49 8.81
N LYS A 95 -23.54 -26.95 9.78
CA LYS A 95 -23.21 -25.66 10.40
C LYS A 95 -21.88 -25.70 11.16
N ASN A 96 -21.56 -26.84 11.77
CA ASN A 96 -20.31 -27.04 12.50
C ASN A 96 -19.12 -27.19 11.54
N HIS A 97 -19.31 -27.87 10.40
CA HIS A 97 -18.28 -28.04 9.37
C HIS A 97 -18.13 -26.83 8.43
N ALA A 98 -19.08 -25.90 8.41
CA ALA A 98 -19.02 -24.71 7.58
C ALA A 98 -17.86 -23.77 7.99
N GLN A 99 -17.46 -23.77 9.27
CA GLN A 99 -16.36 -22.95 9.79
C GLN A 99 -16.48 -21.47 9.40
N LEU A 100 -17.70 -20.91 9.53
CA LEU A 100 -18.04 -19.57 9.01
C LEU A 100 -17.13 -18.47 9.56
N SER A 101 -16.72 -18.54 10.83
CA SER A 101 -15.81 -17.57 11.45
C SER A 101 -14.46 -17.51 10.74
N GLU A 102 -13.82 -18.66 10.55
CA GLU A 102 -12.49 -18.74 9.94
C GLU A 102 -12.56 -18.41 8.45
N ARG A 103 -13.61 -18.83 7.74
CA ARG A 103 -13.82 -18.46 6.34
C ARG A 103 -14.06 -16.95 6.17
N TYR A 104 -14.78 -16.33 7.10
CA TYR A 104 -14.94 -14.88 7.09
C TYR A 104 -13.61 -14.16 7.34
N ARG A 105 -12.81 -14.62 8.30
CA ARG A 105 -11.47 -14.07 8.56
C ARG A 105 -10.55 -14.21 7.34
N LEU A 106 -10.58 -15.35 6.67
CA LEU A 106 -9.84 -15.58 5.42
C LEU A 106 -10.28 -14.59 4.34
N ALA A 107 -11.59 -14.53 4.07
CA ALA A 107 -12.14 -13.63 3.04
C ALA A 107 -11.80 -12.16 3.34
N ARG A 108 -11.87 -11.75 4.62
CA ARG A 108 -11.51 -10.40 5.05
C ARG A 108 -10.03 -10.10 4.80
N ALA A 109 -9.13 -11.00 5.19
CA ALA A 109 -7.69 -10.84 5.00
C ALA A 109 -7.31 -10.80 3.51
N THR A 110 -7.89 -11.69 2.69
CA THR A 110 -7.67 -11.70 1.24
C THR A 110 -8.17 -10.41 0.59
N ASN A 111 -9.36 -9.92 0.97
CA ASN A 111 -9.88 -8.65 0.48
C ASN A 111 -8.99 -7.46 0.87
N GLU A 112 -8.40 -7.49 2.06
CA GLU A 112 -7.45 -6.47 2.50
C GLU A 112 -6.22 -6.42 1.58
N VAL A 113 -5.64 -7.57 1.24
CA VAL A 113 -4.51 -7.68 0.28
C VAL A 113 -4.92 -7.16 -1.11
N SER A 114 -6.12 -7.49 -1.59
CA SER A 114 -6.63 -6.99 -2.86
C SER A 114 -6.72 -5.47 -2.88
N LYS A 115 -7.22 -4.84 -1.81
CA LYS A 115 -7.31 -3.37 -1.70
C LYS A 115 -5.95 -2.68 -1.80
N TYR A 116 -4.91 -3.22 -1.15
CA TYR A 116 -3.54 -2.69 -1.30
C TYR A 116 -3.07 -2.75 -2.75
N THR A 117 -3.30 -3.89 -3.41
CA THR A 117 -2.87 -4.13 -4.80
C THR A 117 -3.61 -3.21 -5.77
N GLU A 118 -4.94 -3.12 -5.67
CA GLU A 118 -5.76 -2.20 -6.47
C GLU A 118 -5.35 -0.75 -6.24
N GLY A 119 -5.11 -0.36 -4.98
CA GLY A 119 -4.70 0.99 -4.64
C GLY A 119 -3.41 1.41 -5.31
N ILE A 120 -2.40 0.55 -5.35
CA ILE A 120 -1.12 0.86 -5.99
C ILE A 120 -1.21 0.78 -7.52
N LEU A 121 -1.95 -0.19 -8.06
CA LEU A 121 -2.14 -0.31 -9.51
C LEU A 121 -2.87 0.90 -10.10
N ALA A 122 -3.77 1.51 -9.32
CA ALA A 122 -4.51 2.72 -9.68
C ALA A 122 -3.65 4.00 -9.62
N MET A 123 -2.53 4.00 -8.90
CA MET A 123 -1.64 5.15 -8.84
C MET A 123 -0.97 5.39 -10.20
N LYS A 124 -0.98 6.65 -10.63
CA LYS A 124 -0.28 7.10 -11.85
C LYS A 124 1.12 7.58 -11.48
N LYS A 125 2.01 7.55 -12.47
CA LYS A 125 3.29 8.27 -12.38
C LYS A 125 3.03 9.72 -12.02
N THR A 126 3.76 10.22 -11.04
CA THR A 126 3.55 11.56 -10.49
C THR A 126 4.87 12.32 -10.53
N LEU A 127 4.83 13.53 -11.06
CA LEU A 127 5.95 14.47 -11.02
C LEU A 127 5.98 15.11 -9.63
N LEU A 128 7.09 14.93 -8.92
CA LEU A 128 7.38 15.52 -7.61
C LEU A 128 8.50 16.54 -7.79
N GLY A 129 8.11 17.81 -7.93
CA GLY A 129 9.04 18.89 -8.29
C GLY A 129 9.61 18.66 -9.69
N ILE A 130 10.90 18.35 -9.79
CA ILE A 130 11.58 18.04 -11.06
C ILE A 130 11.85 16.54 -11.28
N LEU A 131 11.43 15.67 -10.34
CA LEU A 131 11.66 14.23 -10.40
C LEU A 131 10.35 13.47 -10.63
N GLU A 132 10.36 12.46 -11.50
CA GLU A 132 9.20 11.58 -11.71
C GLU A 132 9.31 10.34 -10.80
N VAL A 133 8.20 9.99 -10.14
CA VAL A 133 8.08 8.74 -9.38
C VAL A 133 7.06 7.83 -10.04
N ASP A 134 7.46 6.57 -10.25
CA ASP A 134 6.58 5.48 -10.63
C ASP A 134 6.28 4.59 -9.41
N PRO A 135 5.07 4.69 -8.83
CA PRO A 135 4.65 3.87 -7.69
C PRO A 135 4.78 2.36 -7.95
N ARG A 136 4.63 1.90 -9.19
CA ARG A 136 4.74 0.47 -9.53
C ARG A 136 6.16 -0.03 -9.37
N GLN A 137 7.15 0.76 -9.80
CA GLN A 137 8.56 0.40 -9.66
C GLN A 137 8.98 0.37 -8.20
N VAL A 138 8.55 1.35 -7.41
CA VAL A 138 8.85 1.40 -5.97
C VAL A 138 8.24 0.21 -5.24
N LEU A 139 7.00 -0.17 -5.60
CA LEU A 139 6.38 -1.38 -5.06
C LEU A 139 7.17 -2.64 -5.41
N GLU A 140 7.53 -2.81 -6.68
CA GLU A 140 8.26 -3.98 -7.16
C GLU A 140 9.63 -4.12 -6.48
N GLU A 141 10.32 -2.99 -6.27
CA GLU A 141 11.55 -2.94 -5.49
C GLU A 141 11.31 -3.36 -4.04
N GLY A 142 10.27 -2.84 -3.39
CA GLY A 142 9.91 -3.22 -2.03
C GLY A 142 9.51 -4.68 -1.88
N LEU A 143 8.77 -5.24 -2.85
CA LEU A 143 8.44 -6.67 -2.90
C LEU A 143 9.70 -7.53 -3.04
N ARG A 144 10.64 -7.15 -3.91
CA ARG A 144 11.93 -7.85 -4.04
C ARG A 144 12.72 -7.81 -2.73
N LYS A 145 12.78 -6.65 -2.06
CA LYS A 145 13.45 -6.52 -0.76
C LYS A 145 12.84 -7.48 0.27
N GLU A 146 11.52 -7.48 0.42
CA GLU A 146 10.84 -8.38 1.37
C GLU A 146 11.05 -9.86 1.05
N LEU A 147 11.13 -10.24 -0.24
CA LEU A 147 11.40 -11.62 -0.67
C LEU A 147 12.83 -12.09 -0.38
N VAL A 148 13.81 -11.18 -0.25
CA VAL A 148 15.19 -11.53 0.12
C VAL A 148 15.36 -11.58 1.64
N TYR A 149 14.64 -10.72 2.37
CA TYR A 149 14.68 -10.67 3.83
C TYR A 149 13.96 -11.81 4.53
N ARG A 150 13.11 -12.57 3.83
CA ARG A 150 12.35 -13.72 4.37
C ARG A 150 12.68 -15.01 3.66
#